data_AF-A0A349BCR9-F1
#
_entry.id   AF-A0A349BCR9-F1
#
_cell.length_a   1.000
_cell.length_b   1.000
_cell.length_c   1.000
_cell.angle_alpha   90.00
_cell.angle_beta   90.00
_cell.angle_gamma   90.00
#
_symmetry.space_group_name_H-M   'P 1'
#
loop_
_entity.id
_entity.type
_entity.pdbx_description
1 polymer ?
#
loop_
_entity_poly.entity_id
_entity_poly.type
_entity_poly.pdbx_seq_one_letter_code
_entity_poly.pdbx_strand_id
1 'polypeptide(L)'
;GSGKSTLAKLLCRLADPDEGVIRIGGVDLATVGGAARRRHIRMVPQDGFLFDDTLAANVRMGGDGQVQAATDEDVVDAFDSLGLGAWVRKLPDGIHTEVGERGGNLSVGERQLVALARAQLAEPGVLVLDEAT
;
A
#
# COMPACT_ATOMS: atom_id res chain seq x y z
N GLY A 1 9.71 4.85 -22.20
CA GLY A 1 10.15 3.54 -21.70
C GLY A 1 11.54 3.62 -21.10
N SER A 2 11.67 4.16 -19.88
CA SER A 2 12.96 4.31 -19.19
C SER A 2 13.30 3.15 -18.24
N GLY A 3 12.52 2.06 -18.27
CA GLY A 3 12.73 0.87 -17.42
C GLY A 3 12.15 0.93 -16.01
N LYS A 4 11.44 2.00 -15.61
CA LYS A 4 10.84 2.14 -14.26
C LYS A 4 9.96 0.96 -13.85
N SER A 5 9.02 0.56 -14.72
CA SER A 5 8.15 -0.58 -14.45
C SER A 5 8.91 -1.91 -14.36
N THR A 6 10.02 -2.05 -15.11
CA THR A 6 10.90 -3.22 -15.01
C THR A 6 11.61 -3.25 -13.66
N LEU A 7 12.13 -2.12 -13.20
CA LEU A 7 12.75 -1.99 -11.88
C LEU A 7 11.76 -2.33 -10.76
N ALA A 8 10.52 -1.80 -10.83
CA ALA A 8 9.48 -2.12 -9.85
C ALA A 8 9.15 -3.63 -9.82
N LYS A 9 9.04 -4.27 -10.99
CA LYS A 9 8.83 -5.72 -11.10
C LYS A 9 9.99 -6.52 -10.49
N LEU A 10 11.24 -6.12 -10.73
CA LEU A 10 12.42 -6.77 -10.16
C LEU A 10 12.47 -6.61 -8.62
N LEU A 11 12.21 -5.41 -8.09
CA LEU A 11 12.18 -5.14 -6.64
C LEU A 11 11.08 -5.93 -5.93
N CYS A 12 9.90 -6.03 -6.54
CA CYS A 12 8.79 -6.85 -6.03
C CYS A 12 8.98 -8.35 -6.33
N ARG A 13 10.06 -8.71 -7.03
CA ARG A 13 10.39 -10.06 -7.51
C ARG A 13 9.24 -10.74 -8.25
N LEU A 14 8.57 -9.94 -9.09
CA LEU A 14 7.65 -10.38 -10.13
C LEU A 14 8.40 -10.81 -11.40
N ALA A 15 9.71 -10.53 -11.47
CA ALA A 15 10.68 -11.05 -12.42
C ALA A 15 12.02 -11.26 -11.68
N ASP A 16 12.88 -12.13 -12.20
CA ASP A 16 14.26 -12.29 -11.75
C ASP A 16 15.22 -11.63 -12.76
N PRO A 17 16.37 -11.10 -12.32
CA PRO A 17 17.38 -10.56 -13.25
C PRO A 17 18.09 -11.69 -14.00
N ASP A 18 18.48 -11.44 -15.26
CA ASP A 18 19.30 -12.38 -16.03
C ASP A 18 20.72 -12.52 -15.47
N GLU A 19 21.30 -11.41 -15.00
CA GLU A 19 22.61 -11.34 -14.35
C GLU A 19 22.58 -10.42 -13.13
N GLY A 20 23.42 -10.72 -12.12
CA GLY A 20 23.54 -9.93 -10.89
C GLY A 20 22.64 -10.40 -9.74
N VAL A 21 22.57 -9.61 -8.68
CA VAL A 21 21.84 -9.94 -7.44
C VAL A 21 21.11 -8.70 -6.90
N ILE A 22 19.87 -8.88 -6.46
CA ILE A 22 19.07 -7.84 -5.80
C ILE A 22 19.16 -8.06 -4.29
N ARG A 23 19.68 -7.07 -3.56
CA ARG A 23 19.79 -7.11 -2.10
C ARG A 23 18.96 -6.01 -1.44
N ILE A 24 18.25 -6.36 -0.36
CA ILE A 24 17.54 -5.40 0.50
C ILE A 24 18.12 -5.55 1.91
N GLY A 25 18.64 -4.47 2.49
CA GLY A 25 19.33 -4.52 3.78
C GLY A 25 20.52 -5.50 3.80
N GLY A 26 21.18 -5.70 2.66
CA GLY A 26 22.27 -6.66 2.51
C GLY A 26 21.85 -8.12 2.29
N VAL A 27 20.57 -8.46 2.43
CA VAL A 27 20.05 -9.82 2.22
C VAL A 27 19.71 -10.02 0.75
N ASP A 28 20.22 -11.11 0.17
CA ASP A 28 19.86 -11.52 -1.19
C ASP A 28 18.37 -11.89 -1.26
N LEU A 29 17.62 -11.12 -2.04
CA LEU A 29 16.19 -11.30 -2.22
C LEU A 29 15.88 -12.67 -2.80
N ALA A 30 16.83 -13.30 -3.53
CA ALA A 30 16.77 -14.66 -4.06
C ALA A 30 16.42 -15.71 -2.99
N THR A 31 16.96 -15.51 -1.79
CA THR A 31 16.95 -16.46 -0.67
C THR A 31 15.74 -16.32 0.26
N VAL A 32 15.05 -15.19 0.20
CA VAL A 32 13.91 -14.89 1.07
C VAL A 32 12.66 -15.61 0.56
N GLY A 33 11.90 -16.30 1.41
CA GLY A 33 10.66 -16.97 1.00
C GLY A 33 9.57 -16.02 0.47
N GLY A 34 8.75 -16.46 -0.48
CA GLY A 34 7.78 -15.60 -1.17
C GLY A 34 6.76 -14.91 -0.24
N ALA A 35 6.32 -15.58 0.83
CA ALA A 35 5.44 -14.98 1.83
C ALA A 35 6.12 -13.84 2.61
N ALA A 36 7.37 -14.05 3.03
CA ALA A 36 8.16 -13.03 3.71
C ALA A 36 8.44 -11.83 2.78
N ARG A 37 8.73 -12.06 1.50
CA ARG A 37 8.88 -10.98 0.51
C ARG A 37 7.61 -10.14 0.37
N ARG A 38 6.46 -10.78 0.18
CA ARG A 38 5.15 -10.08 0.04
C ARG A 38 4.73 -9.32 1.29
N ARG A 39 5.19 -9.75 2.47
CA ARG A 39 4.94 -9.04 3.74
C ARG A 39 5.80 -7.77 3.84
N HIS A 40 7.07 -7.84 3.46
CA HIS A 40 8.02 -6.73 3.66
C HIS A 40 8.17 -5.79 2.48
N ILE A 41 7.78 -6.21 1.27
CA ILE A 41 7.85 -5.42 0.05
C ILE A 41 6.44 -5.26 -0.49
N ARG A 42 5.94 -4.02 -0.53
CA ARG A 42 4.62 -3.72 -1.07
C ARG A 42 4.69 -2.68 -2.17
N MET A 43 3.90 -2.92 -3.21
CA MET A 43 3.71 -2.02 -4.34
C MET A 43 2.40 -1.25 -4.13
N VAL A 44 2.44 0.06 -4.29
CA VAL A 44 1.26 0.93 -4.32
C VAL A 44 1.00 1.30 -5.78
N PRO A 45 -0.08 0.79 -6.39
CA PRO A 45 -0.42 1.12 -7.77
C PRO A 45 -1.00 2.53 -7.88
N GLN A 46 -0.77 3.18 -9.02
CA GLN A 46 -1.22 4.54 -9.31
C GLN A 46 -2.73 4.75 -9.11
N ASP A 47 -3.55 3.80 -9.59
CA ASP A 47 -5.00 3.99 -9.74
C ASP A 47 -5.77 3.90 -8.41
N GLY A 48 -5.10 3.52 -7.32
CA GLY A 48 -5.63 3.58 -5.96
C GLY A 48 -7.00 2.94 -5.79
N PHE A 49 -7.25 1.79 -6.44
CA PHE A 49 -8.57 1.16 -6.47
C PHE A 49 -9.14 0.93 -5.06
N LEU A 50 -10.37 1.40 -4.86
CA LEU A 50 -11.16 1.22 -3.66
C LEU A 50 -12.44 0.47 -3.98
N PHE A 51 -12.92 -0.32 -3.03
CA PHE A 51 -14.22 -0.95 -3.09
C PHE A 51 -15.26 -0.02 -2.48
N ASP A 52 -16.53 -0.25 -2.82
CA ASP A 52 -17.67 0.48 -2.26
C ASP A 52 -17.91 0.06 -0.81
N ASP A 53 -17.17 0.68 0.09
CA ASP A 53 -17.15 0.43 1.54
C ASP A 53 -16.52 1.66 2.25
N THR A 54 -16.43 1.61 3.56
CA THR A 54 -15.77 2.61 4.39
C THR A 54 -14.28 2.75 4.06
N LEU A 55 -13.71 3.90 4.43
CA LEU A 55 -12.27 4.16 4.36
C LEU A 55 -11.48 3.07 5.12
N ALA A 56 -11.90 2.73 6.34
CA ALA A 56 -11.25 1.75 7.18
C ALA A 56 -11.28 0.33 6.58
N ALA A 57 -12.41 -0.11 6.03
CA ALA A 57 -12.51 -1.39 5.34
C ALA A 57 -11.56 -1.45 4.13
N ASN A 58 -11.49 -0.36 3.37
CA ASN A 58 -10.57 -0.26 2.24
C ASN A 58 -9.09 -0.31 2.65
N VAL A 59 -8.72 0.25 3.81
CA VAL A 59 -7.35 0.19 4.34
C VAL A 59 -6.98 -1.22 4.80
N ARG A 60 -7.92 -1.99 5.36
CA ARG A 60 -7.68 -3.37 5.83
C ARG A 60 -7.59 -4.43 4.71
N MET A 61 -7.87 -4.04 3.47
CA MET A 61 -7.93 -5.00 2.36
C MET A 61 -6.57 -5.38 1.77
N GLY A 62 -6.48 -6.60 1.25
CA GLY A 62 -5.31 -7.10 0.50
C GLY A 62 -4.08 -7.42 1.38
N GLY A 63 -4.24 -7.38 2.70
CA GLY A 63 -3.22 -7.80 3.65
C GLY A 63 -3.34 -9.27 4.05
N ASP A 64 -2.41 -9.73 4.89
CA ASP A 64 -2.52 -11.04 5.54
C ASP A 64 -3.51 -10.98 6.72
N GLY A 65 -3.66 -12.09 7.45
CA GLY A 65 -4.61 -12.16 8.57
C GLY A 65 -4.37 -11.12 9.67
N GLN A 66 -3.16 -10.53 9.78
CA GLN A 66 -2.89 -9.47 10.76
C GLN A 66 -3.54 -8.15 10.32
N VAL A 67 -3.33 -7.76 9.06
CA VAL A 67 -3.94 -6.53 8.49
C VAL A 67 -5.47 -6.62 8.50
N GLN A 68 -6.02 -7.80 8.23
CA GLN A 68 -7.47 -8.02 8.27
C GLN A 68 -8.04 -7.92 9.70
N ALA A 69 -7.25 -8.27 10.71
CA ALA A 69 -7.62 -8.19 12.11
C ALA A 69 -7.29 -6.83 12.76
N ALA A 70 -6.72 -5.89 12.00
CA ALA A 70 -6.37 -4.57 12.49
C ALA A 70 -7.59 -3.82 13.04
N THR A 71 -7.41 -3.18 14.18
CA THR A 71 -8.42 -2.38 14.87
C THR A 71 -8.60 -1.01 14.21
N ASP A 72 -9.60 -0.24 14.63
CA ASP A 72 -9.77 1.14 14.18
C ASP A 72 -8.61 2.03 14.62
N GLU A 73 -8.02 1.75 15.78
CA GLU A 73 -6.82 2.42 16.28
C GLU A 73 -5.64 2.20 15.33
N ASP A 74 -5.39 0.96 14.90
CA ASP A 74 -4.32 0.65 13.93
C ASP A 74 -4.50 1.39 12.59
N VAL A 75 -5.75 1.55 12.13
CA VAL A 75 -6.06 2.30 10.90
C VAL A 75 -5.80 3.79 11.09
N VAL A 76 -6.19 4.36 12.23
CA VAL A 76 -5.92 5.76 12.56
C VAL A 76 -4.41 6.01 12.65
N ASP A 77 -3.68 5.13 13.32
CA ASP A 77 -2.22 5.20 13.47
C ASP A 77 -1.51 5.10 12.12
N ALA A 78 -2.00 4.26 11.20
CA ALA A 78 -1.48 4.18 9.85
C ALA A 78 -1.62 5.54 9.12
N PHE A 79 -2.77 6.21 9.23
CA PHE A 79 -2.92 7.55 8.66
C PHE A 79 -2.08 8.61 9.38
N ASP A 80 -1.98 8.57 10.70
CA ASP A 80 -1.20 9.53 11.48
C ASP A 80 0.31 9.41 11.19
N SER A 81 0.84 8.20 11.02
CA SER A 81 2.24 7.98 10.62
C SER A 81 2.60 8.58 9.26
N LEU A 82 1.60 8.76 8.39
CA LEU A 82 1.73 9.40 7.08
C LEU A 82 1.45 10.91 7.13
N GLY A 83 1.15 11.47 8.30
CA GLY A 83 0.77 12.88 8.48
C GLY A 83 -0.65 13.19 7.97
N LEU A 84 -1.50 12.18 7.81
CA LEU A 84 -2.81 12.29 7.17
C LEU A 84 -3.99 12.40 8.15
N GLY A 85 -3.77 12.33 9.47
CA GLY A 85 -4.87 12.39 10.44
C GLY A 85 -5.72 13.65 10.34
N ALA A 86 -5.13 14.79 9.99
CA ALA A 86 -5.88 16.03 9.79
C ALA A 86 -6.81 15.97 8.57
N TRP A 87 -6.45 15.21 7.54
CA TRP A 87 -7.33 14.95 6.39
C TRP A 87 -8.47 14.00 6.79
N VAL A 88 -8.16 12.89 7.48
CA VAL A 88 -9.17 11.95 7.98
C VAL A 88 -10.20 12.65 8.86
N ARG A 89 -9.77 13.51 9.79
CA ARG A 89 -10.67 14.27 10.68
C ARG A 89 -11.58 15.29 9.96
N LYS A 90 -11.29 15.63 8.71
CA LYS A 90 -12.15 16.52 7.89
C LYS A 90 -13.24 15.77 7.15
N LEU A 91 -13.13 14.45 7.03
CA LEU A 91 -14.18 13.63 6.41
C LEU A 91 -15.40 13.55 7.34
N PRO A 92 -16.63 13.47 6.80
CA PRO A 92 -17.86 13.52 7.59
C PRO A 92 -17.89 12.52 8.76
N ASP A 93 -17.44 11.29 8.49
CA ASP A 93 -17.48 10.17 9.45
C ASP A 93 -16.06 9.62 9.75
N GLY A 94 -15.02 10.44 9.53
CA GLY A 94 -13.64 10.04 9.72
C GLY A 94 -13.29 8.77 8.92
N ILE A 95 -12.71 7.77 9.58
CA ILE A 95 -12.37 6.47 8.96
C ILE A 95 -13.59 5.63 8.56
N HIS A 96 -14.78 5.96 9.04
CA HIS A 96 -16.02 5.27 8.67
C HIS A 96 -16.72 5.93 7.47
N THR A 97 -16.12 6.98 6.88
CA THR A 97 -16.65 7.62 5.68
C THR A 97 -16.72 6.62 4.53
N GLU A 98 -17.91 6.49 3.94
CA GLU A 98 -18.17 5.68 2.75
C GLU A 98 -17.50 6.30 1.51
N VAL A 99 -16.63 5.54 0.84
CA VAL A 99 -15.87 6.06 -0.32
C VAL A 99 -16.68 6.04 -1.62
N GLY A 100 -17.81 5.35 -1.64
CA GLY A 100 -18.70 5.19 -2.79
C GLY A 100 -18.16 4.24 -3.85
N GLU A 101 -18.96 3.99 -4.90
CA GLU A 101 -18.61 3.07 -5.96
C GLU A 101 -17.24 3.40 -6.57
N ARG A 102 -16.28 2.47 -6.43
CA ARG A 102 -14.90 2.62 -6.89
C ARG A 102 -14.18 3.86 -6.33
N GLY A 103 -14.55 4.33 -5.15
CA GLY A 103 -13.98 5.53 -4.54
C GLY A 103 -14.45 6.83 -5.20
N GLY A 104 -15.66 6.84 -5.78
CA GLY A 104 -16.22 7.98 -6.51
C GLY A 104 -16.39 9.25 -5.67
N ASN A 105 -16.45 9.14 -4.34
CA ASN A 105 -16.53 10.28 -3.44
C ASN A 105 -15.16 10.93 -3.16
N LEU A 106 -14.06 10.32 -3.60
CA LEU A 106 -12.70 10.78 -3.37
C LEU A 106 -12.06 11.26 -4.68
N SER A 107 -11.25 12.31 -4.60
CA SER A 107 -10.37 12.70 -5.70
C SER A 107 -9.34 11.60 -5.98
N VAL A 108 -8.69 11.66 -7.16
CA VAL A 108 -7.61 10.74 -7.52
C VAL A 108 -6.50 10.73 -6.46
N GLY A 109 -6.08 11.92 -6.01
CA GLY A 109 -5.05 12.06 -4.98
C GLY A 109 -5.49 11.44 -3.64
N GLU A 110 -6.74 11.66 -3.23
CA GLU A 110 -7.26 11.07 -1.99
C GLU A 110 -7.31 9.54 -2.06
N ARG A 111 -7.70 8.95 -3.20
CA ARG A 111 -7.61 7.49 -3.38
C ARG A 111 -6.19 6.96 -3.26
N GLN A 112 -5.19 7.71 -3.71
CA GLN A 112 -3.78 7.36 -3.51
C GLN A 112 -3.38 7.43 -2.03
N LEU A 113 -3.89 8.41 -1.28
CA LEU A 113 -3.67 8.47 0.18
C LEU A 113 -4.22 7.23 0.89
N VAL A 114 -5.41 6.75 0.48
CA VAL A 114 -5.97 5.50 1.03
C VAL A 114 -5.12 4.29 0.65
N ALA A 115 -4.63 4.22 -0.58
CA ALA A 115 -3.75 3.14 -1.02
C ALA A 115 -2.40 3.15 -0.27
N LEU A 116 -1.89 4.33 0.07
CA LEU A 116 -0.71 4.52 0.89
C LEU A 116 -0.94 4.05 2.33
N ALA A 117 -2.07 4.45 2.94
CA ALA A 117 -2.45 3.99 4.28
C ALA A 117 -2.65 2.47 4.34
N ARG A 118 -3.27 1.86 3.32
CA ARG A 118 -3.37 0.40 3.17
C ARG A 118 -2.00 -0.26 3.19
N ALA A 119 -1.05 0.30 2.46
CA ALA A 119 0.29 -0.25 2.43
C ALA A 119 1.02 -0.04 3.77
N GLN A 120 0.84 1.13 4.40
CA GLN A 120 1.43 1.47 5.69
C GLN A 120 0.92 0.59 6.84
N LEU A 121 -0.37 0.25 6.86
CA LEU A 121 -0.97 -0.63 7.87
C LEU A 121 -0.29 -2.01 7.92
N ALA A 122 0.27 -2.47 6.79
CA ALA A 122 1.01 -3.72 6.75
C ALA A 122 2.46 -3.62 7.28
N GLU A 123 2.88 -2.44 7.72
CA GLU A 123 4.23 -2.10 8.18
C GLU A 123 5.35 -2.69 7.30
N PRO A 124 5.38 -2.37 5.99
CA PRO A 124 6.36 -2.93 5.09
C PRO A 124 7.75 -2.33 5.36
N GLY A 125 8.79 -3.15 5.25
CA GLY A 125 10.16 -2.68 5.29
C GLY A 125 10.57 -1.89 4.04
N VAL A 126 9.91 -2.14 2.91
CA VAL A 126 10.11 -1.42 1.64
C VAL A 126 8.77 -1.17 0.96
N LEU A 127 8.54 0.08 0.58
CA LEU A 127 7.39 0.51 -0.20
C LEU A 127 7.84 0.96 -1.60
N VAL A 128 7.20 0.44 -2.64
CA VAL A 128 7.41 0.84 -4.03
C VAL A 128 6.17 1.58 -4.52
N LEU A 129 6.34 2.83 -4.94
CA LEU A 129 5.26 3.68 -5.45
C LEU A 129 5.32 3.69 -6.98
N ASP A 130 4.21 3.35 -7.65
CA ASP A 130 4.06 3.57 -9.10
C ASP A 130 3.35 4.90 -9.34
N GLU A 131 4.11 5.92 -9.73
CA GLU A 131 3.55 7.15 -10.28
C GLU A 131 3.71 7.10 -11.80
N ALA A 132 2.61 7.07 -12.56
CA ALA A 132 2.71 7.38 -13.99
C ALA A 132 2.74 8.90 -14.16
N THR A 133 3.83 9.38 -14.73
CA THR A 133 3.97 10.68 -15.40
C THR A 133 3.09 10.77 -16.63
#